data_AF-A0A4Y2BM12-F1
#
_entry.id   AF-A0A4Y2BM12-F1
#
_cell.length_a   1.000
_cell.length_b   1.000
_cell.length_c   1.000
_cell.angle_alpha   90.00
_cell.angle_beta   90.00
_cell.angle_gamma   90.00
#
_symmetry.space_group_name_H-M   'P 1'
#
loop_
_entity.id
_entity.type
_entity.pdbx_description
1 polymer ?
#
loop_
_entity_poly.entity_id
_entity_poly.type
_entity_poly.pdbx_seq_one_letter_code
_entity_poly.pdbx_strand_id
1 'polypeptide(L)'
;MSEAMLTSSPDQILNLFAIILTTCNPSNPRFLWDKFRESMSEDILARFRRNNFTYDMHFSPDIFNKVLIILESKCMSICSKALSQLGLQSPERNLHITNNADLLREKNYNTDELGKFVESNKPLLTDDQRKAYDQITQCINKEKEVIIFLDSSGGTGKTFLINLLLSEIRSKNKIALAMASFGIAATLIDGGRTAHSALKLPLNINVEEYPVYNISKTSGQAKVL
;
A
#
# COMPACT_ATOMS: atom_id res chain seq x y z
N MET A 1 -14.85 24.69 10.79
CA MET A 1 -13.75 23.72 10.92
C MET A 1 -13.50 23.29 12.36
N SER A 2 -13.39 24.19 13.34
CA SER A 2 -13.16 23.81 14.75
C SER A 2 -14.21 22.85 15.33
N GLU A 3 -15.49 23.01 14.98
CA GLU A 3 -16.56 22.10 15.42
C GLU A 3 -16.51 20.74 14.70
N ALA A 4 -16.11 20.71 13.43
CA ALA A 4 -15.96 19.48 12.66
C ALA A 4 -14.83 18.60 13.18
N MET A 5 -13.78 19.19 13.77
CA MET A 5 -12.68 18.43 14.39
C MET A 5 -13.14 17.56 15.57
N LEU A 6 -14.23 17.92 16.24
CA LEU A 6 -14.71 17.21 17.42
C LEU A 6 -15.56 15.98 17.07
N THR A 7 -16.03 15.87 15.81
CA THR A 7 -17.06 14.90 15.42
C THR A 7 -16.82 14.21 14.08
N SER A 8 -15.87 14.68 13.28
CA SER A 8 -15.68 14.24 11.88
C SER A 8 -14.34 13.53 11.67
N SER A 9 -14.29 12.64 10.67
CA SER A 9 -13.07 11.93 10.31
C SER A 9 -12.05 12.83 9.60
N PRO A 10 -10.74 12.49 9.61
CA PRO A 10 -9.71 13.27 8.92
C PRO A 10 -9.99 13.53 7.43
N ASP A 11 -10.59 12.56 6.70
CA ASP A 11 -10.99 12.78 5.30
C ASP A 11 -12.16 13.77 5.17
N GLN A 12 -13.13 13.74 6.08
CA GLN A 12 -14.22 14.72 6.10
C GLN A 12 -13.70 16.14 6.37
N ILE A 13 -12.72 16.28 7.29
CA ILE A 13 -12.05 17.54 7.55
C ILE A 13 -11.29 18.02 6.31
N LEU A 14 -10.60 17.12 5.60
CA LEU A 14 -9.92 17.42 4.33
C LEU A 14 -10.87 17.86 3.21
N ASN A 15 -12.03 17.20 3.08
CA ASN A 15 -13.05 17.60 2.12
C ASN A 15 -13.59 19.00 2.42
N LEU A 16 -13.90 19.27 3.70
CA LEU A 16 -14.35 20.58 4.14
C LEU A 16 -13.28 21.66 3.89
N PHE A 17 -12.01 21.35 4.14
CA PHE A 17 -10.88 22.25 3.87
C PHE A 17 -10.76 22.57 2.37
N ALA A 18 -10.87 21.57 1.50
CA ALA A 18 -10.85 21.75 0.04
C ALA A 18 -12.00 22.64 -0.44
N ILE A 19 -13.21 22.45 0.10
CA ILE A 19 -14.36 23.31 -0.20
C ILE A 19 -14.07 24.74 0.25
N ILE A 20 -13.62 24.97 1.48
CA ILE A 20 -13.29 26.31 1.98
C ILE A 20 -12.25 27.02 1.10
N LEU A 21 -11.19 26.32 0.70
CA LEU A 21 -10.17 26.88 -0.19
C LEU A 21 -10.72 27.29 -1.55
N THR A 22 -11.63 26.49 -2.11
CA THR A 22 -12.10 26.65 -3.49
C THR A 22 -13.30 27.58 -3.61
N THR A 23 -14.19 27.60 -2.62
CA THR A 23 -15.46 28.35 -2.67
C THR A 23 -15.44 29.60 -1.80
N CYS A 24 -14.74 29.59 -0.67
CA CYS A 24 -14.73 30.71 0.28
C CYS A 24 -13.55 31.66 0.10
N ASN A 25 -12.53 31.29 -0.69
CA ASN A 25 -11.32 32.06 -0.97
C ASN A 25 -10.75 32.77 0.29
N PRO A 26 -10.27 32.00 1.28
CA PRO A 26 -9.91 32.56 2.58
C PRO A 26 -8.76 33.56 2.47
N SER A 27 -8.82 34.64 3.26
CA SER A 27 -7.81 35.71 3.25
C SER A 27 -6.40 35.24 3.64
N ASN A 28 -6.30 34.15 4.40
CA ASN A 28 -5.01 33.53 4.74
C ASN A 28 -5.11 31.99 4.74
N PRO A 29 -4.94 31.36 3.56
CA PRO A 29 -4.99 29.91 3.41
C PRO A 29 -3.89 29.17 4.21
N ARG A 30 -2.70 29.78 4.35
CA ARG A 30 -1.55 29.19 5.05
C ARG A 30 -1.79 29.08 6.55
N PHE A 31 -2.35 30.14 7.15
CA PHE A 31 -2.70 30.12 8.56
C PHE A 31 -3.74 29.02 8.88
N LEU A 32 -4.74 28.86 8.01
CA LEU A 32 -5.71 27.77 8.15
C LEU A 32 -5.05 26.39 8.01
N TRP A 33 -4.14 26.24 7.06
CA TRP A 33 -3.36 25.01 6.90
C TRP A 33 -2.56 24.67 8.15
N ASP A 34 -1.77 25.61 8.68
CA ASP A 34 -0.94 25.36 9.87
C ASP A 34 -1.78 25.04 11.10
N LYS A 35 -2.97 25.63 11.21
CA LYS A 35 -3.90 25.36 12.31
C LYS A 35 -4.53 23.96 12.26
N PHE A 36 -4.77 23.40 11.07
CA PHE A 36 -5.58 22.18 10.92
C PHE A 36 -4.84 20.99 10.30
N ARG A 37 -3.60 21.17 9.84
CA ARG A 37 -2.82 20.12 9.15
C ARG A 37 -2.64 18.84 9.96
N GLU A 38 -2.47 18.95 11.28
CA GLU A 38 -2.28 17.79 12.16
C GLU A 38 -3.54 16.92 12.18
N SER A 39 -4.71 17.51 12.45
CA SER A 39 -6.00 16.82 12.47
C SER A 39 -6.38 16.23 11.11
N MET A 40 -6.04 16.92 10.01
CA MET A 40 -6.22 16.39 8.65
C MET A 40 -5.30 15.20 8.33
N SER A 41 -4.22 15.04 9.10
CA SER A 41 -3.17 14.04 8.85
C SER A 41 -3.21 12.84 9.80
N GLU A 42 -4.13 12.82 10.76
CA GLU A 42 -4.22 11.76 11.78
C GLU A 42 -4.37 10.35 11.19
N ASP A 43 -5.22 10.15 10.18
CA ASP A 43 -5.38 8.84 9.53
C ASP A 43 -4.11 8.42 8.79
N ILE A 44 -3.38 9.38 8.20
CA ILE A 44 -2.09 9.10 7.55
C ILE A 44 -1.06 8.69 8.61
N LEU A 45 -0.96 9.43 9.71
CA LEU A 45 -0.09 9.08 10.84
C LEU A 45 -0.44 7.71 11.42
N ALA A 46 -1.74 7.40 11.60
CA ALA A 46 -2.20 6.11 12.10
C ALA A 46 -1.83 4.96 11.16
N ARG A 47 -1.95 5.15 9.84
CA ARG A 47 -1.48 4.18 8.83
C ARG A 47 0.03 4.00 8.87
N PHE A 48 0.80 5.08 9.04
CA PHE A 48 2.25 5.00 9.19
C PHE A 48 2.66 4.23 10.45
N ARG A 49 2.00 4.47 11.58
CA ARG A 49 2.20 3.74 12.84
C ARG A 49 1.83 2.26 12.72
N ARG A 50 0.77 1.91 11.98
CA ARG A 50 0.41 0.51 11.73
C ARG A 50 1.42 -0.23 10.84
N ASN A 51 2.11 0.49 9.98
CA ASN A 51 3.05 -0.08 9.00
C ASN A 51 4.51 -0.06 9.46
N ASN A 52 4.84 0.57 10.60
CA ASN A 52 6.21 0.64 11.13
C ASN A 52 6.21 0.20 12.61
N PHE A 53 7.08 -0.75 12.96
CA PHE A 53 7.16 -1.34 14.30
C PHE A 53 7.81 -0.43 15.37
N THR A 54 8.19 0.80 14.99
CA THR A 54 8.80 1.78 15.89
C THR A 54 7.72 2.66 16.53
N TYR A 55 7.61 2.57 17.85
CA TYR A 55 6.56 3.22 18.67
C TYR A 55 6.67 4.76 18.79
N ASP A 56 7.63 5.40 18.11
CA ASP A 56 7.92 6.83 18.28
C ASP A 56 7.86 7.63 16.96
N MET A 57 6.74 7.51 16.22
CA MET A 57 6.49 8.35 15.04
C MET A 57 5.58 9.54 15.39
N HIS A 58 6.15 10.73 15.27
CA HIS A 58 5.49 12.03 15.33
C HIS A 58 5.12 12.56 13.94
N PHE A 59 4.36 13.65 13.88
CA PHE A 59 4.08 14.35 12.63
C PHE A 59 5.40 14.78 11.96
N SER A 60 5.60 14.36 10.72
CA SER A 60 6.78 14.71 9.92
C SER A 60 6.38 15.53 8.69
N PRO A 61 7.32 16.29 8.10
CA PRO A 61 7.09 16.98 6.83
C PRO A 61 6.55 16.05 5.72
N ASP A 62 6.94 14.78 5.69
CA ASP A 62 6.44 13.79 4.73
C ASP A 62 4.95 13.49 4.89
N ILE A 63 4.46 13.43 6.14
CA ILE A 63 3.05 13.20 6.43
C ILE A 63 2.24 14.39 5.92
N PHE A 64 2.69 15.61 6.18
CA PHE A 64 2.04 16.82 5.68
C PHE A 64 2.10 16.93 4.15
N ASN A 65 3.21 16.53 3.52
CA ASN A 65 3.31 16.49 2.07
C ASN A 65 2.29 15.52 1.44
N LYS A 66 2.05 14.35 2.04
CA LYS A 66 1.00 13.42 1.59
C LYS A 66 -0.40 14.01 1.68
N VAL A 67 -0.68 14.76 2.75
CA VAL A 67 -1.95 15.48 2.91
C VAL A 67 -2.11 16.52 1.80
N LEU A 68 -1.05 17.27 1.47
CA LEU A 68 -1.06 18.25 0.38
C LEU A 68 -1.34 17.60 -0.99
N ILE A 69 -0.80 16.42 -1.27
CA ILE A 69 -1.07 15.69 -2.53
C ILE A 69 -2.56 15.31 -2.64
N ILE A 70 -3.15 14.81 -1.55
CA ILE A 70 -4.57 14.45 -1.50
C ILE A 70 -5.43 15.72 -1.65
N LEU A 71 -5.06 16.77 -0.92
CA LEU A 71 -5.76 18.05 -0.96
C LEU A 71 -5.73 18.69 -2.35
N GLU A 72 -4.58 18.65 -3.04
CA GLU A 72 -4.44 19.16 -4.41
C GLU A 72 -5.34 18.40 -5.38
N SER A 73 -5.42 17.07 -5.24
CA SER A 73 -6.31 16.25 -6.07
C SER A 73 -7.79 16.63 -5.87
N LYS A 74 -8.22 16.87 -4.62
CA LYS A 74 -9.58 17.32 -4.31
C LYS A 74 -9.85 18.73 -4.86
N CYS A 75 -8.91 19.67 -4.71
CA CYS A 75 -9.05 21.03 -5.24
C CYS A 75 -9.10 21.06 -6.78
N MET A 76 -8.28 20.24 -7.43
CA MET A 76 -8.30 20.07 -8.89
C MET A 76 -9.65 19.53 -9.37
N SER A 77 -10.25 18.58 -8.64
CA SER A 77 -11.58 18.06 -8.98
C SER A 77 -12.71 19.09 -8.83
N ILE A 78 -12.57 20.08 -7.95
CA ILE A 78 -13.63 21.07 -7.67
C ILE A 78 -13.51 22.29 -8.60
N CYS A 79 -12.30 22.82 -8.78
CA CYS A 79 -12.09 24.11 -9.46
C CYS A 79 -10.97 24.10 -10.50
N SER A 80 -10.33 22.95 -10.76
CA SER A 80 -9.20 22.81 -11.69
C SER A 80 -8.02 23.76 -11.41
N LYS A 81 -7.86 24.19 -10.15
CA LYS A 81 -6.73 25.02 -9.71
C LYS A 81 -5.77 24.23 -8.83
N ALA A 82 -4.48 24.48 -9.04
CA ALA A 82 -3.41 23.93 -8.22
C ALA A 82 -3.36 24.61 -6.84
N LEU A 83 -2.75 23.97 -5.84
CA LEU A 83 -2.67 24.54 -4.48
C LEU A 83 -1.89 25.86 -4.44
N SER A 84 -0.90 26.03 -5.31
CA SER A 84 -0.15 27.29 -5.47
C SER A 84 -1.05 28.46 -5.89
N GLN A 85 -2.07 28.18 -6.71
CA GLN A 85 -3.05 29.18 -7.14
C GLN A 85 -4.10 29.49 -6.07
N LEU A 86 -4.18 28.66 -5.02
CA LEU A 86 -5.05 28.83 -3.86
C LEU A 86 -4.29 29.34 -2.62
N GLY A 87 -3.05 29.82 -2.80
CA GLY A 87 -2.24 30.44 -1.73
C GLY A 87 -1.50 29.47 -0.81
N LEU A 88 -1.49 28.17 -1.13
CA LEU A 88 -0.77 27.13 -0.39
C LEU A 88 0.52 26.71 -1.08
N GLN A 89 1.37 26.00 -0.33
CA GLN A 89 2.58 25.39 -0.90
C GLN A 89 2.19 24.24 -1.85
N SER A 90 2.85 24.17 -3.01
CA SER A 90 2.70 23.04 -3.91
C SER A 90 3.27 21.78 -3.26
N PRO A 91 2.59 20.63 -3.37
CA PRO A 91 3.12 19.38 -2.86
C PRO A 91 4.41 19.02 -3.60
N GLU A 92 5.40 18.55 -2.85
CA GLU A 92 6.64 18.06 -3.41
C GLU A 92 6.40 16.64 -3.96
N ARG A 93 6.01 16.58 -5.24
CA ARG A 93 5.76 15.33 -5.99
C ARG A 93 7.06 14.64 -6.41
N ASN A 94 8.18 15.36 -6.36
CA ASN A 94 9.53 14.89 -6.72
C ASN A 94 10.41 14.53 -5.51
N LEU A 95 9.89 14.58 -4.27
CA LEU A 95 10.59 13.92 -3.16
C LEU A 95 10.63 12.43 -3.51
N HIS A 96 11.84 11.99 -3.86
CA HIS A 96 12.23 10.68 -4.31
C HIS A 96 11.18 9.55 -4.26
N ILE A 97 11.30 8.71 -5.28
CA ILE A 97 10.98 7.29 -5.40
C ILE A 97 11.12 6.44 -4.10
N THR A 98 11.69 6.99 -3.02
CA THR A 98 11.91 6.44 -1.67
C THR A 98 10.66 6.32 -0.79
N ASN A 99 9.53 6.98 -1.05
CA ASN A 99 8.35 6.87 -0.18
C ASN A 99 7.14 6.15 -0.80
N ASN A 100 7.42 5.20 -1.70
CA ASN A 100 6.43 4.23 -2.15
C ASN A 100 6.18 3.24 -1.02
N ALA A 101 5.28 3.57 -0.10
CA ALA A 101 4.91 2.71 1.04
C ALA A 101 4.60 1.27 0.59
N ASP A 102 4.02 1.09 -0.61
CA ASP A 102 3.81 -0.22 -1.21
C ASP A 102 5.13 -0.93 -1.55
N LEU A 103 6.07 -0.26 -2.24
CA LEU A 103 7.39 -0.84 -2.58
C LEU A 103 8.26 -1.09 -1.34
N LEU A 104 8.26 -0.14 -0.39
CA LEU A 104 8.95 -0.29 0.89
C LEU A 104 8.37 -1.48 1.63
N ARG A 105 7.03 -1.60 1.73
CA ARG A 105 6.39 -2.75 2.37
C ARG A 105 6.82 -4.07 1.75
N GLU A 106 6.85 -4.18 0.42
CA GLU A 106 7.25 -5.42 -0.25
C GLU A 106 8.76 -5.74 -0.14
N LYS A 107 9.58 -4.75 0.24
CA LYS A 107 11.03 -4.92 0.47
C LYS A 107 11.43 -4.90 1.95
N ASN A 108 10.54 -4.51 2.86
CA ASN A 108 10.82 -4.35 4.28
C ASN A 108 10.66 -5.67 5.04
N TYR A 109 11.24 -6.74 4.50
CA TYR A 109 11.32 -8.03 5.14
C TYR A 109 12.71 -8.23 5.71
N ASN A 110 12.79 -8.88 6.88
CA ASN A 110 14.08 -9.28 7.44
C ASN A 110 14.64 -10.47 6.64
N THR A 111 15.57 -10.19 5.73
CA THR A 111 16.14 -11.20 4.82
C THR A 111 16.84 -12.33 5.56
N ASP A 112 17.44 -12.05 6.72
CA ASP A 112 18.17 -13.04 7.51
C ASP A 112 17.21 -14.00 8.22
N GLU A 113 16.12 -13.49 8.78
CA GLU A 113 15.07 -14.33 9.37
C GLU A 113 14.38 -15.20 8.31
N LEU A 114 14.09 -14.62 7.14
CA LEU A 114 13.53 -15.37 6.03
C LEU A 114 14.50 -16.45 5.52
N GLY A 115 15.80 -16.14 5.43
CA GLY A 115 16.83 -17.11 5.09
C GLY A 115 16.86 -18.29 6.06
N LYS A 116 16.88 -18.02 7.37
CA LYS A 116 16.81 -19.06 8.41
C LYS A 116 15.52 -19.87 8.35
N PHE A 117 14.39 -19.22 8.09
CA PHE A 117 13.12 -19.89 7.89
C PHE A 117 13.19 -20.87 6.72
N VAL A 118 13.75 -20.45 5.57
CA VAL A 118 13.92 -21.32 4.41
C VAL A 118 14.82 -22.51 4.74
N GLU A 119 15.99 -22.27 5.33
CA GLU A 119 16.95 -23.32 5.67
C GLU A 119 16.35 -24.38 6.61
N SER A 120 15.54 -23.94 7.57
CA SER A 120 14.90 -24.82 8.55
C SER A 120 13.72 -25.60 7.99
N ASN A 121 12.97 -25.00 7.05
CA ASN A 121 11.71 -25.57 6.56
C ASN A 121 11.86 -26.33 5.23
N LYS A 122 12.86 -26.00 4.41
CA LYS A 122 13.13 -26.72 3.15
C LYS A 122 13.38 -28.22 3.35
N PRO A 123 14.02 -28.72 4.42
CA PRO A 123 14.15 -30.14 4.69
C PRO A 123 12.82 -30.85 5.00
N LEU A 124 11.83 -30.12 5.51
CA LEU A 124 10.53 -30.66 5.94
C LEU A 124 9.54 -30.90 4.78
N LEU A 125 9.90 -30.49 3.56
CA LEU A 125 9.07 -30.71 2.38
C LEU A 125 8.91 -32.20 2.10
N THR A 126 7.66 -32.62 1.83
CA THR A 126 7.39 -33.94 1.25
C THR A 126 7.96 -34.03 -0.16
N ASP A 127 8.08 -35.24 -0.71
CA ASP A 127 8.67 -35.44 -2.04
C ASP A 127 7.95 -34.63 -3.14
N ASP A 128 6.61 -34.58 -3.10
CA ASP A 128 5.84 -33.84 -4.11
C ASP A 128 5.93 -32.33 -3.91
N GLN A 129 5.94 -31.85 -2.66
CA GLN A 129 6.18 -30.43 -2.38
C GLN A 129 7.59 -30.01 -2.81
N ARG A 130 8.59 -30.88 -2.60
CA ARG A 130 9.98 -30.65 -3.03
C ARG A 130 10.09 -30.56 -4.54
N LYS A 131 9.47 -31.47 -5.29
CA LYS A 131 9.42 -31.40 -6.77
C LYS A 131 8.84 -30.07 -7.23
N ALA A 132 7.73 -29.64 -6.66
CA ALA A 132 7.11 -28.36 -7.00
C ALA A 132 8.01 -27.17 -6.63
N TYR A 133 8.57 -27.17 -5.42
CA TYR A 133 9.49 -26.15 -4.94
C TYR A 133 10.69 -25.98 -5.87
N ASP A 134 11.35 -27.09 -6.24
CA ASP A 134 12.54 -27.07 -7.07
C ASP A 134 12.24 -26.59 -8.49
N GLN A 135 11.12 -27.04 -9.08
CA GLN A 135 10.67 -26.57 -10.39
C GLN A 135 10.38 -25.06 -10.41
N ILE A 136 9.61 -24.57 -9.43
CA ILE A 136 9.26 -23.15 -9.34
C ILE A 136 10.51 -22.29 -9.12
N THR A 137 11.37 -22.70 -8.18
CA THR A 137 12.62 -21.99 -7.87
C THR A 137 13.56 -21.98 -9.08
N GLN A 138 13.62 -23.06 -9.85
CA GLN A 138 14.40 -23.12 -11.08
C GLN A 138 13.88 -22.15 -12.15
N CYS A 139 12.55 -22.04 -12.32
CA CYS A 139 11.95 -21.06 -13.22
C CYS A 139 12.29 -19.63 -12.80
N ILE A 140 12.18 -19.32 -11.50
CA ILE A 140 12.53 -18.00 -10.93
C ILE A 140 14.00 -17.66 -11.15
N ASN A 141 14.91 -18.62 -10.89
CA ASN A 141 16.35 -18.40 -11.05
C ASN A 141 16.77 -18.22 -12.51
N LYS A 142 16.00 -18.79 -13.44
CA LYS A 142 16.20 -18.62 -14.90
C LYS A 142 15.48 -17.40 -15.46
N GLU A 143 14.81 -16.62 -14.61
CA GLU A 143 14.02 -15.44 -15.00
C GLU A 143 13.01 -15.75 -16.13
N LYS A 144 12.44 -16.95 -16.09
CA LYS A 144 11.43 -17.37 -17.05
C LYS A 144 10.07 -16.80 -16.68
N GLU A 145 9.44 -16.12 -17.63
CA GLU A 145 8.03 -15.73 -17.53
C GLU A 145 7.16 -16.98 -17.68
N VAL A 146 6.55 -17.43 -16.58
CA VAL A 146 5.72 -18.62 -16.55
C VAL A 146 4.55 -18.45 -15.58
N ILE A 147 3.41 -19.03 -15.95
CA ILE A 147 2.24 -19.16 -15.07
C ILE A 147 2.20 -20.61 -14.59
N ILE A 148 2.18 -20.81 -13.26
CA ILE A 148 2.18 -22.12 -12.63
C ILE A 148 0.92 -22.27 -11.79
N PHE A 149 0.22 -23.39 -11.97
CA PHE A 149 -0.95 -23.77 -11.16
C PHE A 149 -0.55 -24.88 -10.20
N LEU A 150 -0.75 -24.65 -8.90
CA LEU A 150 -0.47 -25.61 -7.83
C LEU A 150 -1.78 -26.23 -7.33
N ASP A 151 -2.12 -27.41 -7.83
CA ASP A 151 -3.31 -28.17 -7.40
C ASP A 151 -2.96 -29.38 -6.51
N SER A 152 -3.80 -29.62 -5.51
CA SER A 152 -3.64 -30.61 -4.44
C SER A 152 -4.83 -30.55 -3.48
N SER A 153 -5.13 -31.66 -2.81
CA SER A 153 -6.25 -31.74 -1.88
C SER A 153 -6.05 -30.91 -0.61
N GLY A 154 -7.13 -30.65 0.13
CA GLY A 154 -7.07 -30.01 1.44
C GLY A 154 -6.15 -30.79 2.40
N GLY A 155 -5.39 -30.07 3.22
CA GLY A 155 -4.46 -30.68 4.19
C GLY A 155 -3.08 -31.06 3.66
N THR A 156 -2.80 -30.90 2.36
CA THR A 156 -1.50 -31.24 1.74
C THR A 156 -0.39 -30.20 1.93
N GLY A 157 -0.59 -29.21 2.80
CA GLY A 157 0.42 -28.20 3.09
C GLY A 157 0.68 -27.18 1.97
N LYS A 158 -0.29 -26.90 1.08
CA LYS A 158 -0.16 -25.85 0.04
C LYS A 158 0.31 -24.51 0.60
N THR A 159 -0.33 -24.06 1.68
CA THR A 159 -0.02 -22.78 2.33
C THR A 159 1.43 -22.77 2.84
N PHE A 160 1.89 -23.89 3.39
CA PHE A 160 3.27 -24.04 3.83
C PHE A 160 4.25 -23.91 2.67
N LEU A 161 4.00 -24.60 1.55
CA LEU A 161 4.81 -24.49 0.34
C LEU A 161 4.81 -23.06 -0.24
N ILE A 162 3.65 -22.39 -0.28
CA ILE A 162 3.53 -21.00 -0.75
C ILE A 162 4.36 -20.06 0.13
N ASN A 163 4.23 -20.17 1.47
CA ASN A 163 5.01 -19.35 2.39
C ASN A 163 6.51 -19.60 2.26
N LEU A 164 6.92 -20.85 2.07
CA LEU A 164 8.33 -21.18 1.85
C LEU A 164 8.87 -20.55 0.54
N LEU A 165 8.10 -20.58 -0.54
CA LEU A 165 8.46 -19.94 -1.81
C LEU A 165 8.54 -18.41 -1.68
N LEU A 166 7.60 -17.79 -0.97
CA LEU A 166 7.64 -16.35 -0.70
C LEU A 166 8.90 -15.98 0.08
N SER A 167 9.22 -16.74 1.14
CA SER A 167 10.42 -16.53 1.94
C SER A 167 11.70 -16.72 1.12
N GLU A 168 11.76 -17.72 0.23
CA GLU A 168 12.91 -17.97 -0.67
C GLU A 168 13.18 -16.80 -1.64
N ILE A 169 12.12 -16.15 -2.13
CA ILE A 169 12.25 -15.00 -3.04
C ILE A 169 12.62 -13.75 -2.24
N ARG A 170 11.91 -13.48 -1.15
CA ARG A 170 12.09 -12.28 -0.33
C ARG A 170 13.43 -12.28 0.41
N SER A 171 13.96 -13.43 0.83
CA SER A 171 15.30 -13.54 1.44
C SER A 171 16.41 -13.09 0.50
N LYS A 172 16.20 -13.20 -0.81
CA LYS A 172 17.11 -12.71 -1.86
C LYS A 172 16.85 -11.24 -2.23
N ASN A 173 16.11 -10.51 -1.40
CA ASN A 173 15.73 -9.11 -1.59
C ASN A 173 14.97 -8.85 -2.91
N LYS A 174 14.28 -9.89 -3.43
CA LYS A 174 13.38 -9.80 -4.59
C LYS A 174 11.94 -9.58 -4.12
N ILE A 175 11.12 -8.99 -4.99
CA ILE A 175 9.70 -8.73 -4.71
C ILE A 175 8.88 -10.00 -4.97
N ALA A 176 8.05 -10.39 -4.01
CA ALA A 176 7.10 -11.49 -4.15
C ALA A 176 5.73 -11.08 -3.58
N LEU A 177 4.72 -10.99 -4.45
CA LEU A 177 3.38 -10.56 -4.05
C LEU A 177 2.51 -11.73 -3.64
N ALA A 178 1.95 -11.63 -2.44
CA ALA A 178 1.03 -12.61 -1.89
C ALA A 178 -0.42 -12.09 -1.96
N MET A 179 -1.23 -12.70 -2.81
CA MET A 179 -2.65 -12.35 -2.97
C MET A 179 -3.55 -13.56 -2.77
N ALA A 180 -4.71 -13.34 -2.16
CA ALA A 180 -5.74 -14.34 -1.98
C ALA A 180 -7.13 -13.77 -2.28
N SER A 181 -8.10 -14.60 -2.63
CA SER A 181 -9.46 -14.12 -2.90
C SER A 181 -10.22 -13.72 -1.61
N PHE A 182 -9.91 -14.39 -0.49
CA PHE A 182 -10.61 -14.24 0.79
C PHE A 182 -9.69 -13.72 1.89
N GLY A 183 -10.25 -12.98 2.85
CA GLY A 183 -9.50 -12.42 3.97
C GLY A 183 -8.80 -13.49 4.82
N ILE A 184 -9.49 -14.59 5.13
CA ILE A 184 -8.92 -15.69 5.91
C ILE A 184 -7.75 -16.38 5.20
N ALA A 185 -7.82 -16.49 3.88
CA ALA A 185 -6.72 -17.05 3.10
C ALA A 185 -5.53 -16.08 3.05
N ALA A 186 -5.80 -14.78 2.94
CA ALA A 186 -4.76 -13.75 2.98
C ALA A 186 -4.00 -13.76 4.32
N THR A 187 -4.68 -13.99 5.45
CA THR A 187 -4.02 -14.06 6.78
C THR A 187 -3.13 -15.28 6.96
N LEU A 188 -3.33 -16.34 6.19
CA LEU A 188 -2.52 -17.57 6.27
C LEU A 188 -1.22 -17.49 5.44
N ILE A 189 -1.11 -16.50 4.57
CA ILE A 189 0.04 -16.31 3.68
C ILE A 189 0.82 -15.10 4.17
N ASP A 190 2.14 -15.22 4.31
CA ASP A 190 2.97 -14.13 4.81
C ASP A 190 2.94 -12.91 3.88
N GLY A 191 2.67 -11.73 4.44
CA GLY A 191 2.41 -10.51 3.67
C GLY A 191 1.11 -10.52 2.84
N GLY A 192 0.26 -11.54 3.01
CA GLY A 192 -0.92 -11.77 2.19
C GLY A 192 -1.95 -10.63 2.25
N ARG A 193 -2.57 -10.36 1.10
CA ARG A 193 -3.67 -9.40 0.96
C ARG A 193 -4.80 -10.00 0.15
N THR A 194 -6.02 -9.50 0.34
CA THR A 194 -7.10 -9.84 -0.59
C THR A 194 -6.80 -9.25 -1.96
N ALA A 195 -7.15 -9.95 -3.04
CA ALA A 195 -7.01 -9.43 -4.41
C ALA A 195 -7.69 -8.06 -4.57
N HIS A 196 -8.86 -7.89 -3.95
CA HIS A 196 -9.56 -6.61 -3.87
C HIS A 196 -8.71 -5.49 -3.27
N SER A 197 -8.04 -5.74 -2.13
CA SER A 197 -7.16 -4.75 -1.50
C SER A 197 -5.89 -4.53 -2.31
N ALA A 198 -5.27 -5.61 -2.80
CA ALA A 198 -3.99 -5.59 -3.49
C ALA A 198 -4.05 -5.00 -4.89
N LEU A 199 -5.19 -5.07 -5.56
CA LEU A 199 -5.40 -4.53 -6.91
C LEU A 199 -6.31 -3.29 -6.91
N LYS A 200 -6.81 -2.87 -5.74
CA LYS A 200 -7.77 -1.76 -5.57
C LYS A 200 -8.99 -1.94 -6.47
N LEU A 201 -9.56 -3.15 -6.47
CA LEU A 201 -10.76 -3.45 -7.23
C LEU A 201 -11.96 -2.68 -6.65
N PRO A 202 -12.81 -2.07 -7.48
CA PRO A 202 -14.04 -1.42 -7.01
C PRO A 202 -14.99 -2.46 -6.41
N LEU A 203 -15.59 -2.13 -5.26
CA LEU A 203 -16.56 -3.00 -4.59
C LEU A 203 -17.96 -2.94 -5.24
N ASN A 204 -18.25 -1.86 -5.97
CA ASN A 204 -19.53 -1.64 -6.64
C ASN A 204 -19.43 -2.04 -8.11
N ILE A 205 -19.60 -3.33 -8.39
CA ILE A 205 -19.56 -3.90 -9.75
C ILE A 205 -20.78 -3.46 -10.59
N ASN A 206 -21.85 -2.99 -9.93
CA ASN A 206 -23.12 -2.62 -10.59
C ASN A 206 -23.14 -1.20 -11.19
N VAL A 207 -22.05 -0.42 -11.06
CA VAL A 207 -22.01 0.99 -11.52
C VAL A 207 -21.10 1.19 -12.74
N GLU A 208 -20.23 0.23 -13.06
CA GLU A 208 -19.28 0.35 -14.17
C GLU A 208 -19.29 -0.94 -15.02
N GLU A 209 -19.68 -0.82 -16.30
CA GLU A 209 -19.65 -1.92 -17.29
C GLU A 209 -18.24 -2.51 -17.47
N TYR A 210 -17.20 -1.77 -17.10
CA TYR A 210 -15.80 -2.19 -17.13
C TYR A 210 -15.06 -1.69 -15.87
N PRO A 211 -15.00 -2.47 -14.78
CA PRO A 211 -14.28 -2.05 -13.58
C PRO A 211 -12.78 -1.93 -13.90
N VAL A 212 -12.26 -0.70 -13.86
CA VAL A 212 -10.84 -0.40 -14.13
C VAL A 212 -10.06 -0.43 -12.81
N TYR A 213 -8.86 -1.02 -12.82
CA TYR A 213 -7.95 -0.97 -11.67
C TYR A 213 -7.66 0.47 -11.26
N ASN A 214 -7.91 0.82 -10.00
CA ASN A 214 -7.62 2.17 -9.49
C ASN A 214 -6.14 2.34 -9.11
N ILE A 215 -5.25 2.04 -10.07
CA ILE A 215 -3.80 2.08 -9.93
C ILE A 215 -3.24 3.00 -11.01
N SER A 216 -2.75 4.18 -10.60
CA SER A 216 -2.04 5.07 -11.51
C SER A 216 -0.73 4.44 -11.97
N LYS A 217 -0.38 4.61 -13.26
CA LYS A 217 0.89 4.17 -13.88
C LYS A 217 2.13 4.71 -13.14
N THR A 218 2.01 5.84 -12.47
CA THR A 218 3.12 6.46 -11.73
C THR A 218 3.18 6.06 -10.26
N SER A 219 2.24 5.24 -9.78
CA SER A 219 2.17 4.83 -8.38
C SER A 219 3.25 3.80 -8.02
N GLY A 220 3.65 3.75 -6.74
CA GLY A 220 4.54 2.70 -6.24
C GLY A 220 4.01 1.29 -6.47
N GLN A 221 2.69 1.14 -6.39
CA GLN A 221 2.00 -0.13 -6.65
C GLN A 221 2.14 -0.58 -8.11
N ALA A 222 2.19 0.35 -9.07
CA ALA A 222 2.49 0.04 -10.47
C ALA A 222 3.95 -0.35 -10.73
N LYS A 223 4.86 -0.08 -9.79
CA LYS A 223 6.25 -0.57 -9.85
C LYS A 223 6.43 -1.94 -9.18
N VAL A 224 5.42 -2.36 -8.42
CA VAL A 224 5.39 -3.60 -7.67
C VAL A 224 4.69 -4.70 -8.47
N LEU A 225 3.60 -4.34 -9.18
CA LEU A 225 2.90 -5.17 -10.15
C LEU A 225 3.64 -5.24 -11.49
#